data_AF-A0A7X6WGC8-F1
#
_entry.id   AF-A0A7X6WGC8-F1
#
_cell.length_a   1.000
_cell.length_b   1.000
_cell.length_c   1.000
_cell.angle_alpha   90.00
_cell.angle_beta   90.00
_cell.angle_gamma   90.00
#
_symmetry.space_group_name_H-M   'P 1'
#
loop_
_entity.id
_entity.type
_entity.pdbx_description
1 polymer ?
#
loop_
_entity_poly.entity_id
_entity_poly.type
_entity_poly.pdbx_seq_one_letter_code
_entity_poly.pdbx_strand_id
1 'polypeptide(L)'
;MILLGTYTRRDSKGIMALNLTDLSTQLVHQEQACTYLVEKNKQVFSVFKDEQGGGILILDSKGQLVDKVYSKENSASCHIAIHPTLDILATTNYGEGSCQFFIKEEGQWKLAKRHIEKEGSHQHFVYFSTTHDHIIICDLGLNQLVTYNYDFEKISVHQFQEDIGPRHFVTNDKEDYFYLLCELSNELLVLHREDFEYNIIQRESLLEDPVSQGNNSAAIRMSKDGRFIYASVRNNEESIVVFEIKDHLVTKIQTISSHGKHPRDINLSKDENFLLVANKDSDNVVFFKRDGSGLLVYDKEVKVSEPVCILV
;
A
#
# COMPACT_ATOMS: atom_id res chain seq x y z
N MET A 1 -18.92 6.80 -0.28
CA MET A 1 -17.86 7.67 -0.83
C MET A 1 -16.55 6.92 -0.70
N ILE A 2 -15.64 7.15 -1.63
CA ILE A 2 -14.26 6.64 -1.58
C ILE A 2 -13.35 7.83 -1.32
N LEU A 3 -12.34 7.67 -0.47
CA LEU A 3 -11.31 8.69 -0.28
C LEU A 3 -10.10 8.37 -1.14
N LEU A 4 -9.51 9.42 -1.70
CA LEU A 4 -8.39 9.32 -2.61
C LEU A 4 -7.23 10.16 -2.07
N GLY A 5 -6.11 9.49 -1.86
CA GLY A 5 -4.83 10.13 -1.59
C GLY A 5 -4.20 10.56 -2.88
N THR A 6 -3.52 11.70 -2.87
CA THR A 6 -2.95 12.28 -4.08
C THR A 6 -1.53 12.78 -3.83
N TYR A 7 -0.74 12.84 -4.90
CA TYR A 7 0.32 13.84 -4.94
C TYR A 7 -0.29 15.22 -5.18
N THR A 8 0.42 16.26 -4.76
CA THR A 8 0.00 17.66 -4.94
C THR A 8 1.06 18.43 -5.73
N ARG A 9 1.61 17.81 -6.78
CA ARG A 9 2.71 18.38 -7.58
C ARG A 9 2.19 19.19 -8.77
N ARG A 10 0.97 18.91 -9.22
CA ARG A 10 0.26 19.58 -10.30
C ARG A 10 -1.04 20.18 -9.76
N ASP A 11 -2.18 19.59 -10.13
CA ASP A 11 -3.49 20.19 -9.93
C ASP A 11 -4.14 19.81 -8.59
N SER A 12 -3.84 18.62 -8.07
CA SER A 12 -4.44 18.17 -6.82
C SER A 12 -3.96 18.99 -5.62
N LYS A 13 -4.83 19.11 -4.62
CA LYS A 13 -4.62 19.90 -3.40
C LYS A 13 -4.58 19.08 -2.11
N GLY A 14 -4.82 17.77 -2.17
CA GLY A 14 -4.76 16.90 -1.00
C GLY A 14 -5.69 15.71 -1.10
N ILE A 15 -6.49 15.48 -0.06
CA ILE A 15 -7.39 14.33 0.00
C ILE A 15 -8.69 14.66 -0.73
N MET A 16 -9.06 13.81 -1.69
CA MET A 16 -10.29 13.95 -2.47
C MET A 16 -11.31 12.89 -2.02
N ALA A 17 -12.60 13.20 -2.12
CA ALA A 17 -13.67 12.21 -2.04
C ALA A 17 -14.29 12.01 -3.43
N LEU A 18 -14.53 10.76 -3.77
CA LEU A 18 -15.26 10.33 -4.95
C LEU A 18 -16.63 9.76 -4.53
N ASN A 19 -17.70 10.36 -5.05
CA ASN A 19 -19.05 9.85 -4.89
C ASN A 19 -19.33 8.78 -5.96
N LEU A 20 -19.63 7.55 -5.54
CA LEU A 20 -19.88 6.44 -6.47
C LEU A 20 -21.20 6.52 -7.23
N THR A 21 -22.14 7.36 -6.76
CA THR A 21 -23.48 7.48 -7.35
C THR A 21 -23.47 8.35 -8.59
N ASP A 22 -22.86 9.53 -8.50
CA ASP A 22 -22.82 10.54 -9.56
C ASP A 22 -21.42 10.79 -10.12
N LEU A 23 -20.40 10.10 -9.58
CA LEU A 23 -18.99 10.21 -9.96
C LEU A 23 -18.37 11.60 -9.74
N SER A 24 -19.03 12.45 -8.95
CA SER A 24 -18.49 13.75 -8.57
C SER A 24 -17.29 13.59 -7.62
N THR A 25 -16.34 14.50 -7.77
CA THR A 25 -15.16 14.58 -6.91
C THR A 25 -15.17 15.89 -6.13
N GLN A 26 -14.78 15.83 -4.86
CA GLN A 26 -14.71 17.00 -3.99
C GLN A 26 -13.43 16.97 -3.16
N LEU A 27 -12.84 18.14 -2.93
CA LEU A 27 -11.73 18.27 -1.98
C LEU A 27 -12.26 18.09 -0.56
N VAL A 28 -11.67 17.15 0.18
CA VAL A 28 -12.01 16.88 1.58
C VAL A 28 -11.09 17.66 2.50
N HIS A 29 -9.79 17.61 2.22
CA HIS A 29 -8.78 18.27 3.01
C HIS A 29 -7.61 18.72 2.15
N GLN A 30 -7.21 19.99 2.30
CA GLN A 30 -6.06 20.54 1.61
C GLN A 30 -4.80 20.29 2.45
N GLU A 31 -3.94 19.40 1.96
CA GLU A 31 -2.64 19.11 2.58
C GLU A 31 -1.71 18.44 1.57
N GLN A 32 -0.41 18.72 1.66
CA GLN A 32 0.58 18.14 0.75
C GLN A 32 0.92 16.70 1.13
N ALA A 33 1.28 15.93 0.10
CA ALA A 33 1.82 14.58 0.24
C ALA A 33 0.93 13.61 1.05
N CYS A 34 -0.39 13.74 0.92
CA CYS A 34 -1.38 12.78 1.43
C CYS A 34 -1.44 11.52 0.54
N THR A 35 -0.31 10.82 0.43
CA THR A 35 -0.10 9.78 -0.59
C THR A 35 -0.56 8.39 -0.17
N TYR A 36 -0.91 8.19 1.10
CA TYR A 36 -1.45 6.92 1.60
C TYR A 36 -2.38 7.19 2.79
N LEU A 37 -3.54 6.53 2.81
CA LEU A 37 -4.55 6.69 3.85
C LEU A 37 -4.97 5.35 4.46
N VAL A 38 -5.35 5.40 5.73
CA VAL A 38 -6.05 4.32 6.43
C VAL A 38 -7.20 4.89 7.25
N GLU A 39 -8.20 4.07 7.58
CA GLU A 39 -9.31 4.45 8.44
C GLU A 39 -9.33 3.59 9.71
N LYS A 40 -9.57 4.20 10.86
CA LYS A 40 -9.94 3.49 12.11
C LYS A 40 -10.99 4.31 12.84
N ASN A 41 -12.04 3.66 13.32
CA ASN A 41 -13.09 4.28 14.13
C ASN A 41 -13.70 5.56 13.52
N LYS A 42 -13.94 5.55 12.19
CA LYS A 42 -14.45 6.71 11.42
C LYS A 42 -13.52 7.94 11.40
N GLN A 43 -12.25 7.75 11.76
CA GLN A 43 -11.19 8.74 11.56
C GLN A 43 -10.29 8.28 10.42
N VAL A 44 -9.85 9.25 9.63
CA VAL A 44 -8.92 9.02 8.52
C VAL A 44 -7.55 9.47 8.95
N PHE A 45 -6.57 8.59 8.75
CA PHE A 45 -5.17 8.86 9.00
C PHE A 45 -4.45 8.90 7.66
N SER A 46 -3.58 9.88 7.46
CA SER A 46 -2.75 9.96 6.26
C SER A 46 -1.35 10.40 6.63
N VAL A 47 -0.37 9.92 5.86
CA VAL A 47 0.95 10.56 5.81
C VAL A 47 0.80 11.98 5.27
N PHE A 48 1.66 12.90 5.68
CA PHE A 48 1.71 14.24 5.12
C PHE A 48 3.11 14.84 5.20
N LYS A 49 3.28 16.00 4.58
CA LYS A 49 4.41 16.89 4.82
C LYS A 49 3.95 18.35 4.75
N ASP A 50 4.50 19.18 5.62
CA ASP A 50 4.46 20.64 5.46
C ASP A 50 5.86 21.26 5.74
N GLU A 51 5.89 22.57 5.99
CA GLU A 51 7.12 23.33 6.28
C GLU A 51 7.85 22.87 7.56
N GLN A 52 7.14 22.28 8.53
CA GLN A 52 7.71 21.77 9.77
C GLN A 52 8.29 20.35 9.61
N GLY A 53 7.94 19.64 8.53
CA GLY A 53 8.42 18.30 8.24
C GLY A 53 7.29 17.32 7.92
N GLY A 54 7.64 16.03 7.94
CA GLY A 54 6.71 14.91 7.76
C GLY A 54 6.03 14.47 9.05
N GLY A 55 4.95 13.70 8.89
CA GLY A 55 4.24 13.09 10.01
C GLY A 55 2.94 12.41 9.60
N ILE A 56 2.03 12.28 10.57
CA ILE A 56 0.65 11.81 10.35
C ILE A 56 -0.35 12.94 10.58
N LEU A 57 -1.35 13.01 9.71
CA LEU A 57 -2.51 13.88 9.86
C LEU A 57 -3.71 13.00 10.23
N ILE A 58 -4.61 13.53 11.05
CA ILE A 58 -5.82 12.84 11.51
C ILE A 58 -7.03 13.69 11.19
N LEU A 59 -7.98 13.13 10.44
CA LEU A 59 -9.26 13.76 10.13
C LEU A 59 -10.41 13.02 10.80
N ASP A 60 -11.47 13.74 11.12
CA ASP A 60 -12.74 13.14 11.51
C ASP A 60 -13.51 12.60 10.29
N SER A 61 -14.68 11.99 10.55
CA SER A 61 -15.56 11.45 9.49
C SER A 61 -16.09 12.49 8.49
N LYS A 62 -15.93 13.79 8.77
CA LYS A 62 -16.34 14.90 7.91
C LYS A 62 -15.15 15.53 7.17
N GLY A 63 -13.94 15.02 7.36
CA GLY A 63 -12.72 15.57 6.77
C GLY A 63 -12.13 16.76 7.54
N GLN A 64 -12.62 17.05 8.75
CA GLN A 64 -12.08 18.13 9.58
C GLN A 64 -10.82 17.66 10.29
N LEU A 65 -9.81 18.53 10.33
CA LEU A 65 -8.55 18.25 11.02
C LEU A 65 -8.81 18.06 12.52
N VAL A 66 -8.37 16.91 13.02
CA VAL A 66 -8.36 16.58 14.45
C VAL A 66 -6.98 16.88 15.02
N ASP A 67 -5.91 16.41 14.36
CA ASP A 67 -4.54 16.58 14.83
C ASP A 67 -3.50 16.39 13.72
N LYS A 68 -2.29 16.88 13.96
CA LYS A 68 -1.07 16.59 13.22
C LYS A 68 0.03 16.18 14.18
N VAL A 69 0.60 15.00 13.96
CA VAL A 69 1.71 14.51 14.77
C VAL A 69 2.96 14.42 13.90
N TYR A 70 3.89 15.34 14.14
CA TYR A 70 5.17 15.39 13.43
C TYR A 70 6.11 14.28 13.89
N SER A 71 6.83 13.70 12.94
CA SER A 71 7.63 12.50 13.12
C SER A 71 9.15 12.76 13.06
N LYS A 72 9.54 14.05 13.04
CA LYS A 72 10.93 14.53 12.87
C LYS A 72 11.55 14.14 11.52
N GLU A 73 10.73 13.81 10.55
CA GLU A 73 11.13 13.52 9.17
C GLU A 73 11.19 14.82 8.35
N ASN A 74 12.12 14.89 7.39
CA ASN A 74 12.22 16.01 6.45
C ASN A 74 11.33 15.80 5.20
N SER A 75 10.89 14.56 5.00
CA SER A 75 10.04 14.11 3.90
C SER A 75 8.78 13.41 4.42
N ALA A 76 7.74 13.35 3.60
CA ALA A 76 6.56 12.56 3.93
C ALA A 76 6.90 11.06 3.89
N SER A 77 6.42 10.32 4.88
CA SER A 77 6.34 8.87 4.80
C SER A 77 5.52 8.43 3.57
N CYS A 78 5.79 7.23 3.06
CA CYS A 78 5.17 6.68 1.85
C CYS A 78 4.07 5.65 2.12
N HIS A 79 3.98 5.14 3.35
CA HIS A 79 2.96 4.18 3.78
C HIS A 79 2.63 4.40 5.25
N ILE A 80 1.40 4.05 5.62
CA ILE A 80 0.86 4.12 6.98
C ILE A 80 -0.01 2.89 7.23
N ALA A 81 0.12 2.28 8.40
CA ALA A 81 -0.74 1.21 8.87
C ALA A 81 -1.13 1.45 10.32
N ILE A 82 -2.33 1.04 10.70
CA ILE A 82 -2.82 1.15 12.08
C ILE A 82 -3.20 -0.23 12.59
N HIS A 83 -2.83 -0.54 13.82
CA HIS A 83 -3.21 -1.78 14.45
C HIS A 83 -4.75 -1.83 14.61
N PRO A 84 -5.41 -2.95 14.27
CA PRO A 84 -6.88 -3.00 14.21
C PRO A 84 -7.55 -2.78 15.57
N THR A 85 -6.97 -3.30 16.66
CA THR A 85 -7.52 -3.17 18.02
C THR A 85 -6.74 -2.18 18.88
N LEU A 86 -5.43 -2.39 19.07
CA LEU A 86 -4.54 -1.50 19.83
C LEU A 86 -4.42 -0.10 19.20
N ASP A 87 -4.18 0.91 20.05
CA ASP A 87 -3.93 2.28 19.60
C ASP A 87 -2.44 2.50 19.28
N ILE A 88 -1.98 1.73 18.32
CA ILE A 88 -0.63 1.76 17.75
C ILE A 88 -0.74 1.98 16.26
N LEU A 89 0.12 2.83 15.71
CA LEU A 89 0.22 3.14 14.29
C LEU A 89 1.68 3.17 13.88
N ALA A 90 1.97 2.80 12.63
CA ALA A 90 3.31 2.90 12.08
C ALA A 90 3.32 3.50 10.68
N THR A 91 4.41 4.19 10.34
CA THR A 91 4.69 4.71 9.01
C THR A 91 6.06 4.25 8.53
N THR A 92 6.25 4.20 7.22
CA THR A 92 7.55 3.94 6.57
C THR A 92 7.88 5.02 5.57
N ASN A 93 9.14 5.45 5.56
CA ASN A 93 9.65 6.50 4.71
C ASN A 93 10.70 5.98 3.75
N TYR A 94 10.35 6.08 2.47
CA TYR A 94 11.19 5.66 1.36
C TYR A 94 12.47 6.51 1.24
N GLY A 95 12.36 7.84 1.32
CA GLY A 95 13.48 8.75 1.06
C GLY A 95 14.52 8.80 2.18
N GLU A 96 14.09 8.53 3.41
CA GLU A 96 14.96 8.56 4.60
C GLU A 96 15.34 7.16 5.12
N GLY A 97 14.81 6.08 4.52
CA GLY A 97 15.10 4.71 4.96
C GLY A 97 14.73 4.49 6.43
N SER A 98 13.52 4.87 6.84
CA SER A 98 13.13 4.86 8.25
C SER A 98 11.68 4.49 8.48
N CYS A 99 11.37 4.04 9.70
CA CYS A 99 10.02 3.84 10.19
C CYS A 99 9.77 4.61 11.48
N GLN A 100 8.50 4.90 11.72
CA GLN A 100 8.04 5.64 12.87
C GLN A 100 6.87 4.91 13.50
N PHE A 101 6.90 4.79 14.81
CA PHE A 101 5.88 4.15 15.62
C PHE A 101 5.21 5.20 16.49
N PHE A 102 3.88 5.20 16.47
CA PHE A 102 3.04 6.13 17.20
C PHE A 102 2.13 5.36 18.13
N ILE A 103 1.90 5.92 19.30
CA ILE A 103 0.98 5.39 20.30
C ILE A 103 -0.01 6.47 20.70
N LYS A 104 -1.18 6.05 21.15
CA LYS A 104 -2.15 6.97 21.77
C LYS A 104 -2.00 6.95 23.28
N GLU A 105 -1.68 8.10 23.85
CA GLU A 105 -1.58 8.32 25.29
C GLU A 105 -2.48 9.49 25.68
N GLU A 106 -3.29 9.32 26.73
CA GLU A 106 -4.18 10.37 27.24
C GLU A 106 -5.10 10.96 26.16
N GLY A 107 -5.49 10.12 25.19
CA GLY A 107 -6.38 10.51 24.08
C GLY A 107 -5.67 11.14 22.88
N GLN A 108 -4.36 11.37 22.94
CA GLN A 108 -3.58 12.02 21.88
C GLN A 108 -2.55 11.07 21.27
N TRP A 109 -2.36 11.15 19.96
CA TRP A 109 -1.33 10.38 19.27
C TRP A 109 0.02 11.07 19.44
N LYS A 110 1.07 10.28 19.70
CA LYS A 110 2.44 10.77 19.87
C LYS A 110 3.42 9.84 19.17
N LEU A 111 4.52 10.40 18.69
CA LEU A 111 5.66 9.60 18.23
C LEU A 111 6.29 8.89 19.43
N ALA A 112 6.22 7.56 19.46
CA ALA A 112 6.86 6.73 20.48
C ALA A 112 8.33 6.48 20.13
N LYS A 113 8.58 6.05 18.89
CA LYS A 113 9.92 5.69 18.44
C LYS A 113 10.09 5.96 16.95
N ARG A 114 11.29 6.36 16.57
CA ARG A 114 11.74 6.45 15.19
C ARG A 114 12.97 5.57 15.04
N HIS A 115 12.98 4.73 14.02
CA HIS A 115 14.12 3.90 13.67
C HIS A 115 14.59 4.25 12.26
N ILE A 116 15.86 4.63 12.13
CA ILE A 116 16.49 4.92 10.84
C ILE A 116 17.43 3.75 10.53
N GLU A 117 17.28 3.17 9.35
CA GLU A 117 18.16 2.11 8.88
C GLU A 117 19.49 2.66 8.35
N LYS A 118 20.38 1.74 7.99
CA LYS A 118 21.62 2.07 7.30
C LYS A 118 21.35 2.69 5.92
N GLU A 119 22.38 3.36 5.40
CA GLU A 119 22.40 3.93 4.06
C GLU A 119 21.98 2.90 2.99
N GLY A 120 21.20 3.36 2.00
CA GLY A 120 20.59 2.53 0.97
C GLY A 120 19.21 1.97 1.31
N SER A 121 18.70 2.18 2.54
CA SER A 121 17.35 1.78 2.91
C SER A 121 16.26 2.61 2.24
N HIS A 122 15.21 1.89 1.81
CA HIS A 122 14.00 2.44 1.22
C HIS A 122 12.78 1.66 1.75
N GLN A 123 12.42 1.89 3.02
CA GLN A 123 11.27 1.24 3.64
C GLN A 123 9.95 1.70 2.99
N HIS A 124 9.17 0.75 2.47
CA HIS A 124 8.03 1.04 1.61
C HIS A 124 6.67 0.54 2.17
N PHE A 125 6.67 -0.40 3.10
CA PHE A 125 5.43 -1.01 3.59
C PHE A 125 5.56 -1.43 5.04
N VAL A 126 4.46 -1.33 5.77
CA VAL A 126 4.35 -1.81 7.15
C VAL A 126 3.05 -2.59 7.32
N TYR A 127 3.15 -3.72 8.00
CA TYR A 127 2.05 -4.62 8.31
C TYR A 127 2.04 -4.97 9.79
N PHE A 128 0.87 -4.93 10.42
CA PHE A 128 0.66 -5.39 11.79
C PHE A 128 0.17 -6.83 11.77
N SER A 129 1.01 -7.75 12.21
CA SER A 129 0.65 -9.14 12.48
C SER A 129 -0.05 -9.21 13.83
N THR A 130 -1.36 -9.48 13.81
CA THR A 130 -2.16 -9.66 15.04
C THR A 130 -2.14 -11.10 15.55
N THR A 131 -1.75 -12.05 14.68
CA THR A 131 -1.62 -13.46 15.04
C THR A 131 -0.34 -13.73 15.84
N HIS A 132 0.71 -12.93 15.59
CA HIS A 132 2.04 -13.12 16.19
C HIS A 132 2.55 -11.93 17.01
N ASP A 133 1.74 -10.87 17.18
CA ASP A 133 2.11 -9.64 17.91
C ASP A 133 3.40 -8.99 17.37
N HIS A 134 3.53 -8.92 16.04
CA HIS A 134 4.71 -8.39 15.34
C HIS A 134 4.36 -7.33 14.31
N ILE A 135 5.36 -6.55 13.93
CA ILE A 135 5.28 -5.57 12.85
C ILE A 135 6.29 -5.98 11.79
N ILE A 136 5.85 -6.15 10.56
CA ILE A 136 6.70 -6.54 9.44
C ILE A 136 6.82 -5.35 8.50
N ILE A 137 8.05 -5.00 8.14
CA ILE A 137 8.38 -3.90 7.23
C ILE A 137 9.07 -4.44 6.00
N CYS A 138 8.61 -4.03 4.81
CA CYS A 138 9.36 -4.24 3.57
C CYS A 138 10.35 -3.09 3.38
N ASP A 139 11.63 -3.44 3.29
CA ASP A 139 12.69 -2.51 2.90
C ASP A 139 13.14 -2.84 1.48
N LEU A 140 12.66 -2.05 0.53
CA LEU A 140 12.94 -2.23 -0.89
C LEU A 140 14.44 -2.07 -1.15
N GLY A 141 15.06 -1.05 -0.55
CA GLY A 141 16.43 -0.65 -0.85
C GLY A 141 17.50 -1.56 -0.24
N LEU A 142 17.22 -2.12 0.94
CA LEU A 142 18.08 -3.14 1.55
C LEU A 142 17.67 -4.57 1.19
N ASN A 143 16.65 -4.74 0.35
CA ASN A 143 16.20 -6.02 -0.15
C ASN A 143 15.88 -7.05 0.96
N GLN A 144 15.11 -6.63 1.96
CA GLN A 144 14.86 -7.40 3.19
C GLN A 144 13.46 -7.20 3.74
N LEU A 145 13.00 -8.15 4.56
CA LEU A 145 11.89 -7.96 5.49
C LEU A 145 12.45 -7.76 6.90
N VAL A 146 12.01 -6.70 7.59
CA VAL A 146 12.43 -6.40 8.96
C VAL A 146 11.25 -6.62 9.90
N THR A 147 11.47 -7.40 10.96
CA THR A 147 10.43 -7.67 11.96
C THR A 147 10.73 -6.94 13.26
N TYR A 148 9.72 -6.27 13.79
CA TYR A 148 9.72 -5.61 15.11
C TYR A 148 8.68 -6.25 16.02
N ASN A 149 8.88 -6.18 17.33
CA ASN A 149 7.83 -6.45 18.32
C ASN A 149 7.00 -5.18 18.61
N TYR A 150 6.00 -5.28 19.48
CA TYR A 150 5.15 -4.14 19.87
C TYR A 150 5.78 -3.20 20.91
N ASP A 151 6.96 -3.53 21.43
CA ASP A 151 7.85 -2.58 22.12
C ASP A 151 8.69 -1.77 21.12
N PHE A 152 8.45 -1.94 19.82
CA PHE A 152 9.14 -1.28 18.71
C PHE A 152 10.64 -1.59 18.65
N GLU A 153 11.05 -2.75 19.16
CA GLU A 153 12.41 -3.27 19.01
C GLU A 153 12.50 -4.18 17.79
N LYS A 154 13.59 -4.01 17.03
CA LYS A 154 13.89 -4.89 15.90
C LYS A 154 14.28 -6.26 16.44
N ILE A 155 13.56 -7.30 16.04
CA ILE A 155 13.77 -8.68 16.53
C ILE A 155 14.31 -9.63 15.45
N SER A 156 14.06 -9.37 14.18
CA SER A 156 14.59 -10.18 13.08
C SER A 156 14.74 -9.39 11.78
N VAL A 157 15.62 -9.88 10.90
CA VAL A 157 15.81 -9.43 9.52
C VAL A 157 15.91 -10.66 8.63
N HIS A 158 14.99 -10.80 7.69
CA HIS A 158 15.09 -11.79 6.63
C HIS A 158 15.63 -11.11 5.36
N GLN A 159 16.83 -11.53 4.93
CA GLN A 159 17.52 -10.97 3.79
C GLN A 159 17.28 -11.83 2.54
N PHE A 160 16.80 -11.21 1.47
CA PHE A 160 16.70 -11.90 0.18
C PHE A 160 18.06 -11.92 -0.54
N GLN A 161 18.38 -13.05 -1.17
CA GLN A 161 19.66 -13.25 -1.87
C GLN A 161 19.71 -12.52 -3.22
N GLU A 162 18.61 -12.52 -3.94
CA GLU A 162 18.46 -11.84 -5.23
C GLU A 162 17.84 -10.48 -5.02
N ASP A 163 18.27 -9.48 -5.80
CA ASP A 163 17.76 -8.11 -5.72
C ASP A 163 16.35 -8.01 -6.31
N ILE A 164 15.35 -8.36 -5.50
CA ILE A 164 13.94 -8.40 -5.88
C ILE A 164 13.23 -7.08 -5.61
N GLY A 165 13.69 -6.32 -4.60
CA GLY A 165 13.07 -5.06 -4.17
C GLY A 165 11.68 -5.28 -3.57
N PRO A 166 11.59 -5.88 -2.36
CA PRO A 166 10.32 -6.17 -1.70
C PRO A 166 9.55 -4.88 -1.45
N ARG A 167 8.32 -4.80 -1.96
CA ARG A 167 7.53 -3.58 -1.89
C ARG A 167 6.39 -3.71 -0.91
N HIS A 168 5.34 -4.44 -1.30
CA HIS A 168 4.09 -4.63 -0.55
C HIS A 168 3.78 -6.12 -0.53
N PHE A 169 3.03 -6.60 0.46
CA PHE A 169 2.53 -7.97 0.45
C PHE A 169 1.09 -8.06 0.94
N VAL A 170 0.47 -9.20 0.65
CA VAL A 170 -0.76 -9.68 1.31
C VAL A 170 -0.48 -11.07 1.89
N THR A 171 -1.25 -11.49 2.89
CA THR A 171 -1.02 -12.77 3.59
C THR A 171 -2.36 -13.41 3.95
N ASN A 172 -2.37 -14.74 4.10
CA ASN A 172 -3.55 -15.47 4.52
C ASN A 172 -3.83 -15.28 6.03
N ASP A 173 -5.01 -15.70 6.49
CA ASP A 173 -5.46 -15.47 7.87
C ASP A 173 -4.52 -16.02 8.96
N LYS A 174 -3.81 -17.12 8.66
CA LYS A 174 -2.85 -17.74 9.59
C LYS A 174 -1.48 -17.07 9.58
N GLU A 175 -1.19 -16.25 8.57
CA GLU A 175 0.10 -15.63 8.33
C GLU A 175 1.26 -16.64 8.25
N ASP A 176 0.99 -17.81 7.67
CA ASP A 176 1.98 -18.83 7.29
C ASP A 176 2.33 -18.74 5.79
N TYR A 177 1.48 -18.11 4.97
CA TYR A 177 1.75 -17.82 3.56
C TYR A 177 1.66 -16.33 3.24
N PHE A 178 2.71 -15.81 2.61
CA PHE A 178 2.80 -14.41 2.16
C PHE A 178 2.94 -14.35 0.66
N TYR A 179 2.28 -13.37 0.06
CA TYR A 179 2.33 -13.06 -1.36
C TYR A 179 3.02 -11.71 -1.50
N LEU A 180 4.34 -11.77 -1.71
CA LEU A 180 5.22 -10.60 -1.72
C LEU A 180 5.36 -10.06 -3.14
N LEU A 181 4.94 -8.81 -3.33
CA LEU A 181 5.11 -8.09 -4.58
C LEU A 181 6.47 -7.38 -4.60
N CYS A 182 7.24 -7.66 -5.65
CA CYS A 182 8.61 -7.21 -5.82
C CYS A 182 8.68 -6.11 -6.90
N GLU A 183 9.07 -4.89 -6.52
CA GLU A 183 9.04 -3.70 -7.39
C GLU A 183 10.05 -3.78 -8.52
N LEU A 184 11.25 -4.29 -8.23
CA LEU A 184 12.37 -4.26 -9.16
C LEU A 184 12.36 -5.47 -10.09
N SER A 185 12.11 -6.68 -9.55
CA SER A 185 12.06 -7.90 -10.37
C SER A 185 10.73 -8.09 -11.12
N ASN A 186 9.67 -7.33 -10.77
CA ASN A 186 8.31 -7.53 -11.29
C ASN A 186 7.78 -8.96 -11.09
N GLU A 187 8.10 -9.54 -9.92
CA GLU A 187 7.64 -10.87 -9.52
C GLU A 187 6.64 -10.79 -8.36
N LEU A 188 5.75 -11.78 -8.33
CA LEU A 188 4.97 -12.17 -7.17
C LEU A 188 5.63 -13.42 -6.57
N LEU A 189 6.18 -13.29 -5.37
CA LEU A 189 6.75 -14.42 -4.64
C LEU A 189 5.70 -14.99 -3.69
N VAL A 190 5.57 -16.31 -3.66
CA VAL A 190 4.88 -17.01 -2.58
C VAL A 190 5.91 -17.44 -1.56
N LEU A 191 5.76 -16.96 -0.33
CA LEU A 191 6.64 -17.26 0.79
C LEU A 191 5.89 -18.14 1.79
N HIS A 192 6.54 -19.21 2.24
CA HIS A 192 6.12 -19.96 3.43
C HIS A 192 6.93 -19.47 4.62
N ARG A 193 6.24 -19.04 5.69
CA ARG A 193 6.87 -18.50 6.89
C ARG A 193 7.13 -19.61 7.90
N GLU A 194 8.38 -19.67 8.35
CA GLU A 194 8.82 -20.52 9.47
C GLU A 194 9.50 -19.61 10.50
N ASP A 195 8.81 -19.32 11.61
CA ASP A 195 9.18 -18.33 12.61
C ASP A 195 9.40 -16.91 12.04
N PHE A 196 10.66 -16.51 11.81
CA PHE A 196 11.03 -15.22 11.21
C PHE A 196 11.70 -15.38 9.85
N GLU A 197 11.76 -16.60 9.33
CA GLU A 197 12.28 -16.89 8.00
C GLU A 197 11.15 -17.01 6.98
N TYR A 198 11.37 -16.50 5.78
CA TYR A 198 10.40 -16.45 4.70
C TYR A 198 10.92 -17.21 3.49
N ASN A 199 10.62 -18.51 3.45
CA ASN A 199 11.11 -19.40 2.39
C ASN A 199 10.32 -19.17 1.11
N ILE A 200 11.00 -18.80 0.01
CA ILE A 200 10.38 -18.68 -1.30
C ILE A 200 10.02 -20.07 -1.81
N ILE A 201 8.73 -20.32 -2.03
CA ILE A 201 8.21 -21.60 -2.56
C ILE A 201 7.71 -21.50 -4.00
N GLN A 202 7.42 -20.29 -4.48
CA GLN A 202 7.06 -20.03 -5.88
C GLN A 202 7.46 -18.61 -6.28
N ARG A 203 7.77 -18.45 -7.57
CA ARG A 203 7.97 -17.16 -8.22
C ARG A 203 7.11 -17.09 -9.47
N GLU A 204 6.35 -16.02 -9.63
CA GLU A 204 5.59 -15.77 -10.84
C GLU A 204 5.86 -14.37 -11.37
N SER A 205 6.15 -14.25 -12.67
CA SER A 205 6.32 -12.94 -13.30
C SER A 205 4.97 -12.26 -13.53
N LEU A 206 4.88 -10.98 -13.17
CA LEU A 206 3.73 -10.14 -13.51
C LEU A 206 3.69 -9.86 -15.02
N LEU A 207 4.86 -9.73 -15.64
CA LEU A 207 5.00 -9.27 -17.03
C LEU A 207 4.51 -10.32 -18.03
N GLU A 208 4.01 -9.88 -19.18
CA GLU A 208 3.70 -10.78 -20.29
C GLU A 208 4.97 -11.39 -20.89
N ASP A 209 6.01 -10.56 -21.03
CA ASP A 209 7.36 -10.97 -21.35
C ASP A 209 8.26 -10.79 -20.12
N PRO A 210 8.66 -11.89 -19.44
CA PRO A 210 9.43 -11.82 -18.19
C PRO A 210 10.79 -11.13 -18.32
N VAL A 211 11.35 -10.98 -19.52
CA VAL A 211 12.65 -10.29 -19.72
C VAL A 211 12.48 -8.79 -20.03
N SER A 212 11.25 -8.31 -20.15
CA SER A 212 10.94 -6.91 -20.44
C SER A 212 11.46 -5.98 -19.35
N GLN A 213 12.19 -4.94 -19.76
CA GLN A 213 12.84 -3.99 -18.86
C GLN A 213 12.03 -2.70 -18.73
N GLY A 214 12.29 -1.95 -17.66
CA GLY A 214 11.70 -0.63 -17.43
C GLY A 214 10.30 -0.65 -16.81
N ASN A 215 9.78 -1.82 -16.44
CA ASN A 215 8.55 -1.95 -15.65
C ASN A 215 8.85 -1.95 -14.15
N ASN A 216 7.88 -1.49 -13.36
CA ASN A 216 7.92 -1.64 -11.91
C ASN A 216 6.53 -1.94 -11.35
N SER A 217 6.41 -2.99 -10.54
CA SER A 217 5.16 -3.31 -9.85
C SER A 217 4.85 -2.28 -8.75
N ALA A 218 3.60 -2.15 -8.36
CA ALA A 218 3.17 -1.19 -7.34
C ALA A 218 2.29 -1.82 -6.27
N ALA A 219 0.99 -1.88 -6.46
CA ALA A 219 0.07 -2.29 -5.42
C ALA A 219 -0.32 -3.75 -5.57
N ILE A 220 -0.64 -4.40 -4.45
CA ILE A 220 -1.16 -5.76 -4.37
C ILE A 220 -2.38 -5.77 -3.45
N ARG A 221 -3.45 -6.48 -3.85
CA ARG A 221 -4.66 -6.68 -3.07
C ARG A 221 -5.11 -8.13 -3.18
N MET A 222 -5.70 -8.66 -2.12
CA MET A 222 -6.31 -9.99 -2.09
C MET A 222 -7.81 -9.85 -1.88
N SER A 223 -8.60 -10.70 -2.55
CA SER A 223 -10.03 -10.78 -2.29
C SER A 223 -10.30 -11.35 -0.90
N LYS A 224 -11.44 -10.98 -0.30
CA LYS A 224 -11.87 -11.40 1.05
C LYS A 224 -11.99 -12.91 1.21
N ASP A 225 -12.27 -13.61 0.13
CA ASP A 225 -12.34 -15.08 0.12
C ASP A 225 -10.96 -15.75 0.01
N GLY A 226 -9.87 -14.97 -0.12
CA GLY A 226 -8.50 -15.46 -0.23
C GLY A 226 -8.20 -16.20 -1.52
N ARG A 227 -9.08 -16.10 -2.55
CA ARG A 227 -8.94 -16.86 -3.80
C ARG A 227 -8.24 -16.11 -4.91
N PHE A 228 -8.18 -14.79 -4.87
CA PHE A 228 -7.62 -13.98 -5.95
C PHE A 228 -6.69 -12.90 -5.44
N ILE A 229 -5.60 -12.67 -6.18
CA ILE A 229 -4.69 -11.56 -6.00
C ILE A 229 -4.72 -10.67 -7.23
N TYR A 230 -4.71 -9.36 -6.98
CA TYR A 230 -4.62 -8.31 -7.98
C TYR A 230 -3.32 -7.55 -7.74
N ALA A 231 -2.57 -7.30 -8.80
CA ALA A 231 -1.35 -6.50 -8.71
C ALA A 231 -1.27 -5.49 -9.86
N SER A 232 -0.66 -4.33 -9.63
CA SER A 232 -0.44 -3.32 -10.67
C SER A 232 1.02 -3.28 -11.16
N VAL A 233 1.20 -3.05 -12.45
CA VAL A 233 2.49 -2.84 -13.12
C VAL A 233 2.51 -1.45 -13.76
N ARG A 234 3.59 -0.71 -13.53
CA ARG A 234 3.75 0.68 -13.98
C ARG A 234 4.77 0.79 -15.11
N ASN A 235 4.76 1.95 -15.78
CA ASN A 235 5.69 2.42 -16.80
C ASN A 235 5.40 1.87 -18.21
N ASN A 236 5.95 0.72 -18.62
CA ASN A 236 5.81 0.28 -20.01
C ASN A 236 4.52 -0.52 -20.24
N GLU A 237 4.19 -1.46 -19.33
CA GLU A 237 2.98 -2.29 -19.47
C GLU A 237 1.70 -1.59 -19.01
N GLU A 238 1.78 -0.73 -17.98
CA GLU A 238 0.64 0.00 -17.40
C GLU A 238 -0.60 -0.88 -17.22
N SER A 239 -0.45 -2.01 -16.52
CA SER A 239 -1.41 -3.11 -16.48
C SER A 239 -1.82 -3.50 -15.06
N ILE A 240 -2.94 -4.23 -14.97
CA ILE A 240 -3.35 -4.99 -13.80
C ILE A 240 -3.21 -6.48 -14.13
N VAL A 241 -2.61 -7.22 -13.20
CA VAL A 241 -2.41 -8.67 -13.29
C VAL A 241 -3.27 -9.34 -12.23
N VAL A 242 -3.99 -10.38 -12.64
CA VAL A 242 -4.86 -11.18 -11.77
C VAL A 242 -4.27 -12.57 -11.63
N PHE A 243 -4.17 -13.02 -10.39
CA PHE A 243 -3.75 -14.37 -10.03
C PHE A 243 -4.87 -15.10 -9.29
N GLU A 244 -5.09 -16.38 -9.61
CA GLU A 244 -5.87 -17.29 -8.80
C GLU A 244 -4.96 -17.99 -7.78
N ILE A 245 -5.43 -18.13 -6.54
CA ILE A 245 -4.76 -18.90 -5.50
C ILE A 245 -5.39 -20.30 -5.42
N LYS A 246 -4.55 -21.33 -5.48
CA LYS A 246 -4.93 -22.72 -5.24
C LYS A 246 -3.84 -23.42 -4.44
N ASP A 247 -4.22 -24.02 -3.31
CA ASP A 247 -3.29 -24.70 -2.41
C ASP A 247 -2.09 -23.80 -2.03
N HIS A 248 -2.38 -22.53 -1.76
CA HIS A 248 -1.43 -21.44 -1.46
C HIS A 248 -0.56 -20.96 -2.63
N LEU A 249 -0.48 -21.71 -3.73
CA LEU A 249 0.23 -21.33 -4.94
C LEU A 249 -0.63 -20.40 -5.80
N VAL A 250 0.03 -19.59 -6.63
CA VAL A 250 -0.61 -18.63 -7.52
C VAL A 250 -0.52 -19.08 -8.97
N THR A 251 -1.50 -18.71 -9.79
CA THR A 251 -1.44 -18.84 -11.24
C THR A 251 -1.96 -17.57 -11.87
N LYS A 252 -1.19 -16.98 -12.79
CA LYS A 252 -1.64 -15.79 -13.55
C LYS A 252 -2.79 -16.19 -14.48
N ILE A 253 -3.95 -15.57 -14.29
CA ILE A 253 -5.17 -15.86 -15.07
C ILE A 253 -5.59 -14.71 -15.99
N GLN A 254 -5.08 -13.50 -15.76
CA GLN A 254 -5.36 -12.33 -16.60
C GLN A 254 -4.25 -11.30 -16.49
N THR A 255 -3.94 -10.66 -17.62
CA THR A 255 -3.31 -9.35 -17.69
C THR A 255 -4.25 -8.43 -18.45
N ILE A 256 -4.50 -7.24 -17.95
CA ILE A 256 -5.39 -6.25 -18.58
C ILE A 256 -4.81 -4.86 -18.44
N SER A 257 -4.99 -3.99 -19.44
CA SER A 257 -4.57 -2.59 -19.35
C SER A 257 -5.20 -1.92 -18.13
N SER A 258 -4.46 -1.05 -17.44
CA SER A 258 -4.97 -0.17 -16.39
C SER A 258 -5.89 0.94 -16.92
N HIS A 259 -5.99 1.09 -18.25
CA HIS A 259 -6.65 2.19 -18.94
C HIS A 259 -6.15 3.58 -18.47
N GLY A 260 -4.86 3.67 -18.16
CA GLY A 260 -4.18 4.91 -17.80
C GLY A 260 -2.68 4.72 -17.74
N LYS A 261 -2.01 5.61 -17.02
CA LYS A 261 -0.56 5.60 -16.81
C LYS A 261 -0.23 5.66 -15.34
N HIS A 262 0.75 4.86 -14.95
CA HIS A 262 1.28 4.71 -13.62
C HIS A 262 0.19 4.33 -12.59
N PRO A 263 -0.42 3.12 -12.70
CA PRO A 263 -1.39 2.58 -11.74
C PRO A 263 -0.72 2.38 -10.38
N ARG A 264 -0.72 3.44 -9.56
CA ARG A 264 0.10 3.54 -8.34
C ARG A 264 -0.54 2.78 -7.18
N ASP A 265 -1.85 2.71 -7.15
CA ASP A 265 -2.62 1.94 -6.19
C ASP A 265 -3.87 1.34 -6.84
N ILE A 266 -4.31 0.22 -6.28
CA ILE A 266 -5.55 -0.45 -6.64
C ILE A 266 -6.30 -0.81 -5.36
N ASN A 267 -7.62 -0.88 -5.40
CA ASN A 267 -8.38 -1.41 -4.27
C ASN A 267 -9.70 -2.03 -4.70
N LEU A 268 -10.14 -3.05 -3.96
CA LEU A 268 -11.44 -3.68 -4.18
C LEU A 268 -12.52 -2.84 -3.50
N SER A 269 -13.69 -2.69 -4.13
CA SER A 269 -14.85 -2.10 -3.47
C SER A 269 -15.26 -2.92 -2.24
N LYS A 270 -15.99 -2.31 -1.30
CA LYS A 270 -16.45 -3.00 -0.07
C LYS A 270 -17.21 -4.29 -0.33
N ASP A 271 -17.94 -4.39 -1.44
CA ASP A 271 -18.67 -5.57 -1.88
C ASP A 271 -17.89 -6.45 -2.88
N GLU A 272 -16.65 -6.06 -3.23
CA GLU A 272 -15.75 -6.69 -4.21
C GLU A 272 -16.33 -6.91 -5.62
N ASN A 273 -17.39 -6.18 -5.96
CA ASN A 273 -17.95 -6.16 -7.32
C ASN A 273 -17.13 -5.29 -8.27
N PHE A 274 -16.25 -4.44 -7.73
CA PHE A 274 -15.34 -3.61 -8.50
C PHE A 274 -13.91 -3.68 -7.99
N LEU A 275 -12.96 -3.62 -8.92
CA LEU A 275 -11.59 -3.20 -8.65
C LEU A 275 -11.42 -1.77 -9.18
N LEU A 276 -10.90 -0.89 -8.34
CA LEU A 276 -10.57 0.48 -8.69
C LEU A 276 -9.06 0.62 -8.89
N VAL A 277 -8.66 1.43 -9.86
CA VAL A 277 -7.25 1.69 -10.20
C VAL A 277 -6.99 3.19 -10.22
N ALA A 278 -6.02 3.64 -9.43
CA ALA A 278 -5.57 5.02 -9.38
C ALA A 278 -4.36 5.22 -10.30
N ASN A 279 -4.60 5.80 -11.47
CA ASN A 279 -3.57 6.07 -12.46
C ASN A 279 -3.03 7.50 -12.28
N LYS A 280 -1.85 7.60 -11.67
CA LYS A 280 -1.27 8.86 -11.21
C LYS A 280 -0.96 9.82 -12.37
N ASP A 281 -0.40 9.31 -13.47
CA ASP A 281 0.16 10.14 -14.54
C ASP A 281 -0.87 10.49 -15.63
N SER A 282 -2.00 9.76 -15.70
CA SER A 282 -3.13 10.07 -16.59
C SER A 282 -4.30 10.77 -15.91
N ASP A 283 -4.19 11.07 -14.61
CA ASP A 283 -5.20 11.81 -13.85
C ASP A 283 -6.60 11.18 -13.91
N ASN A 284 -6.68 9.85 -13.75
CA ASN A 284 -7.96 9.13 -13.70
C ASN A 284 -7.98 8.01 -12.65
N VAL A 285 -9.20 7.73 -12.16
CA VAL A 285 -9.53 6.51 -11.44
C VAL A 285 -10.39 5.64 -12.36
N VAL A 286 -9.93 4.43 -12.65
CA VAL A 286 -10.62 3.45 -13.50
C VAL A 286 -11.34 2.42 -12.64
N PHE A 287 -12.53 2.02 -13.07
CA PHE A 287 -13.35 0.99 -12.46
C PHE A 287 -13.41 -0.22 -13.38
N PHE A 288 -13.06 -1.39 -12.84
CA PHE A 288 -13.29 -2.67 -13.46
C PHE A 288 -14.39 -3.39 -12.70
N LYS A 289 -15.38 -3.93 -13.41
CA LYS A 289 -16.28 -4.94 -12.86
C LYS A 289 -15.49 -6.20 -12.60
N ARG A 290 -15.76 -6.83 -11.45
CA ARG A 290 -15.22 -8.12 -11.05
C ARG A 290 -16.36 -9.11 -10.88
N ASP A 291 -16.20 -10.31 -11.41
CA ASP A 291 -17.14 -11.41 -11.17
C ASP A 291 -16.56 -12.48 -10.22
N GLY A 292 -17.32 -13.55 -9.97
CA GLY A 292 -16.91 -14.62 -9.06
C GLY A 292 -15.71 -15.46 -9.50
N SER A 293 -15.29 -15.34 -10.77
CA SER A 293 -14.05 -15.92 -11.32
C SER A 293 -12.82 -15.05 -11.06
N GLY A 294 -13.01 -13.86 -10.47
CA GLY A 294 -11.94 -12.92 -10.19
C GLY A 294 -11.50 -12.08 -11.38
N LEU A 295 -11.97 -12.38 -12.59
CA LEU A 295 -11.64 -11.65 -13.81
C LEU A 295 -12.21 -10.24 -13.80
N LEU A 296 -11.48 -9.34 -14.48
CA LEU A 296 -11.78 -7.93 -14.57
C LEU A 296 -12.29 -7.57 -15.97
N VAL A 297 -13.32 -6.72 -16.02
CA VAL A 297 -13.83 -6.10 -17.25
C VAL A 297 -13.93 -4.61 -17.03
N TYR A 298 -13.34 -3.81 -17.93
CA TYR A 298 -13.44 -2.36 -17.88
C TYR A 298 -14.91 -1.92 -17.81
N ASP A 299 -15.23 -0.97 -16.93
CA ASP A 299 -16.58 -0.40 -16.80
C ASP A 299 -16.59 1.08 -17.15
N LYS A 300 -15.79 1.89 -16.42
CA LYS A 300 -15.82 3.35 -16.52
C LYS A 300 -14.58 3.96 -15.89
N GLU A 301 -14.43 5.27 -16.07
CA GLU A 301 -13.39 6.06 -15.44
C GLU A 301 -13.92 7.41 -14.96
N VAL A 302 -13.17 8.01 -14.03
CA VAL A 302 -13.44 9.35 -13.49
C VAL A 302 -12.14 10.14 -13.45
N LYS A 303 -12.18 11.41 -13.87
CA LYS A 303 -11.03 12.29 -13.78
C LYS A 303 -10.73 12.65 -12.33
N VAL A 304 -9.52 12.38 -11.89
CA VAL A 304 -8.98 12.75 -10.57
C VAL A 304 -7.52 13.11 -10.76
N SER A 305 -7.09 14.28 -10.32
CA SER A 305 -5.68 14.66 -10.47
C SER A 305 -4.77 13.87 -9.52
N GLU A 306 -3.72 13.29 -10.07
CA GLU A 306 -2.61 12.62 -9.36
C GLU A 306 -3.02 11.60 -8.26
N PRO A 307 -4.02 10.73 -8.47
CA PRO A 307 -4.46 9.77 -7.46
C PRO A 307 -3.39 8.70 -7.24
N VAL A 308 -3.10 8.39 -5.97
CA VAL A 308 -2.07 7.42 -5.59
C VAL A 308 -2.44 6.51 -4.43
N CYS A 309 -3.61 6.71 -3.81
CA CYS A 309 -4.14 5.80 -2.80
C CYS A 309 -5.67 5.79 -2.88
N ILE A 310 -6.28 4.61 -2.77
CA ILE A 310 -7.73 4.40 -2.76
C ILE A 310 -8.14 3.80 -1.42
N LEU A 311 -8.96 4.53 -0.65
CA LEU A 311 -9.53 4.09 0.62
C LEU A 311 -11.05 3.90 0.46
N VAL A 312 -11.52 2.65 0.58
CA VAL A 312 -12.89 2.21 0.26
C VAL A 312 -13.84 2.13 1.44
#